data_AF-A0A7J3TEE0-F1
#
_entry.id   AF-A0A7J3TEE0-F1
#
_cell.length_a   1.000
_cell.length_b   1.000
_cell.length_c   1.000
_cell.angle_alpha   90.00
_cell.angle_beta   90.00
_cell.angle_gamma   90.00
#
_symmetry.space_group_name_H-M   'P 1'
#
loop_
_entity.id
_entity.type
_entity.pdbx_description
1 polymer ?
#
loop_
_entity_poly.entity_id
_entity_poly.type
_entity_poly.pdbx_seq_one_letter_code
_entity_poly.pdbx_strand_id
1 'polypeptide(L)'
;MEFLVKRDFCPSCYSQDIEDSNFNNGSVIHSVKLIATPAGFPDEYYLIMARHSKIVFFCRSPISLNKGTEIVVRDDGDGPVCSPST
;
A
#
# COMPACT_ATOMS: atom_id res chain seq x y z
N MET A 1 6.07 13.92 9.24
CA MET A 1 5.48 12.61 9.62
C MET A 1 4.76 12.11 8.39
N GLU A 2 5.01 10.88 7.98
CA GLU A 2 4.58 10.39 6.67
C GLU A 2 3.35 9.49 6.83
N PHE A 3 2.38 9.63 5.93
CA PHE A 3 1.18 8.80 5.86
C PHE A 3 1.01 8.30 4.43
N LEU A 4 0.60 7.03 4.28
CA LEU A 4 0.33 6.48 2.94
C LEU A 4 -0.94 7.07 2.32
N VAL A 5 -1.98 7.22 3.14
CA VAL A 5 -3.28 7.74 2.70
C VAL A 5 -3.39 9.16 3.21
N LYS A 6 -3.87 10.06 2.34
CA LYS A 6 -4.18 11.44 2.72
C LYS A 6 -5.12 11.44 3.93
N ARG A 7 -4.83 12.29 4.90
CA ARG A 7 -5.63 12.45 6.11
C ARG A 7 -6.00 13.92 6.30
N ASP A 8 -7.15 14.14 6.92
CA ASP A 8 -7.58 15.49 7.28
C ASP A 8 -6.83 16.03 8.52
N PHE A 9 -6.33 15.14 9.38
CA PHE A 9 -5.53 15.50 10.56
C PHE A 9 -4.61 14.37 11.03
N CYS A 10 -3.52 14.73 11.71
CA CYS A 10 -2.62 13.79 12.34
C CYS A 10 -3.25 13.24 13.64
N PRO A 11 -3.39 11.91 13.83
CA PRO A 11 -4.01 11.36 15.04
C PRO A 11 -3.18 11.58 16.31
N SER A 12 -1.88 11.87 16.18
CA SER A 12 -0.98 12.04 17.33
C SER A 12 -0.95 13.48 17.85
N CYS A 13 -1.04 14.47 16.96
CA CYS A 13 -0.92 15.89 17.34
C CYS A 13 -2.10 16.77 16.88
N TYR A 14 -3.08 16.19 16.21
CA TYR A 14 -4.27 16.87 15.65
C TYR A 14 -3.98 18.00 14.66
N SER A 15 -2.72 18.14 14.21
CA SER A 15 -2.36 19.09 13.17
C SER A 15 -3.00 18.75 11.84
N GLN A 16 -3.44 19.78 11.12
CA GLN A 16 -3.91 19.70 9.73
C GLN A 16 -2.78 19.96 8.72
N ASP A 17 -1.62 20.44 9.18
CA ASP A 17 -0.44 20.65 8.35
C ASP A 17 0.25 19.30 8.11
N ILE A 18 -0.27 18.55 7.15
CA ILE A 18 0.26 17.26 6.70
C ILE A 18 0.88 17.45 5.32
N GLU A 19 2.20 17.29 5.24
CA GLU A 19 2.90 17.23 3.96
C GLU A 19 2.64 15.90 3.26
N ASP A 20 2.38 15.97 1.95
CA ASP A 20 2.26 14.79 1.11
C ASP A 20 3.65 14.15 0.94
N SER A 21 3.87 12.99 1.54
CA SER A 21 5.07 12.21 1.29
C SER A 21 4.90 11.44 -0.01
N ASN A 22 5.68 11.79 -1.05
CA ASN A 22 5.72 11.07 -2.31
C ASN A 22 6.36 9.69 -2.12
N PHE A 23 5.52 8.75 -1.71
CA PHE A 23 5.92 7.41 -1.36
C PHE A 23 5.68 6.46 -2.53
N ASN A 24 6.73 5.85 -3.08
CA ASN A 24 6.62 4.98 -4.26
C ASN A 24 7.35 3.62 -4.16
N ASN A 25 7.91 3.24 -2.99
CA ASN A 25 8.71 2.01 -2.87
C ASN A 25 8.66 1.32 -1.50
N GLY A 26 8.56 0.00 -1.40
CA GLY A 26 8.53 -0.65 -0.08
C GLY A 26 9.09 -2.04 -0.08
N SER A 27 9.18 -2.63 1.10
CA SER A 27 9.55 -4.03 1.28
C SER A 27 8.36 -4.82 1.79
N VAL A 28 8.08 -5.96 1.19
CA VAL A 28 6.93 -6.82 1.55
C VAL A 28 7.14 -7.43 2.93
N ILE A 29 6.15 -7.30 3.79
CA ILE A 29 6.09 -7.96 5.10
C ILE A 29 5.29 -9.26 4.99
N HIS A 30 4.13 -9.21 4.32
CA HIS A 30 3.19 -10.32 4.23
C HIS A 30 2.32 -10.20 2.97
N SER A 31 1.76 -11.32 2.51
CA SER A 31 0.92 -11.43 1.33
C SER A 31 -0.24 -12.37 1.63
N VAL A 32 -1.47 -11.95 1.33
CA VAL A 32 -2.69 -12.73 1.53
C VAL A 32 -3.48 -12.76 0.23
N LYS A 33 -3.84 -13.96 -0.25
CA LYS A 33 -4.74 -14.10 -1.40
C LYS A 33 -6.17 -13.80 -0.98
N LEU A 34 -6.82 -12.88 -1.67
CA LEU A 34 -8.24 -12.61 -1.57
C LEU A 34 -8.96 -13.22 -2.78
N ILE A 35 -10.12 -13.81 -2.52
CA ILE A 35 -11.00 -14.43 -3.52
C ILE A 35 -12.43 -13.92 -3.30
N ALA A 36 -13.24 -13.93 -4.36
CA ALA A 36 -14.64 -13.48 -4.33
C ALA A 36 -14.79 -12.02 -3.87
N THR A 37 -14.10 -11.12 -4.56
CA THR A 37 -14.03 -9.69 -4.22
C THR A 37 -15.28 -8.93 -4.66
N PRO A 38 -15.57 -7.76 -4.07
CA PRO A 38 -16.70 -6.92 -4.49
C PRO A 38 -16.64 -6.51 -5.97
N ALA A 39 -17.80 -6.22 -6.56
CA ALA A 39 -17.89 -5.69 -7.91
C ALA A 39 -17.05 -4.41 -8.08
N GLY A 40 -16.33 -4.30 -9.19
CA GLY A 40 -15.35 -3.23 -9.45
C GLY A 40 -13.90 -3.64 -9.21
N PHE A 41 -13.66 -4.80 -8.57
CA PHE A 41 -12.33 -5.36 -8.37
C PHE A 41 -12.17 -6.71 -9.09
N PRO A 42 -10.94 -7.14 -9.42
CA PRO A 42 -10.69 -8.47 -9.97
C PRO A 42 -11.09 -9.56 -8.99
N ASP A 43 -11.79 -10.61 -9.45
CA ASP A 43 -12.32 -11.73 -8.63
C ASP A 43 -11.29 -12.37 -7.68
N GLU A 44 -10.01 -12.31 -8.04
CA GLU A 44 -8.90 -12.65 -7.17
C GLU A 44 -7.74 -11.65 -7.29
N TYR A 45 -7.15 -11.31 -6.15
CA TYR A 45 -5.90 -10.55 -6.06
C TYR A 45 -5.19 -10.83 -4.73
N TYR A 46 -3.94 -10.39 -4.61
CA TYR A 46 -3.19 -10.44 -3.36
C TYR A 46 -3.23 -9.09 -2.65
N LEU A 47 -3.64 -9.10 -1.39
CA LEU A 47 -3.45 -7.97 -0.48
C LEU A 47 -2.05 -8.09 0.13
N ILE A 48 -1.20 -7.15 -0.22
CA ILE A 48 0.20 -7.10 0.21
C ILE A 48 0.30 -6.11 1.38
N MET A 49 0.85 -6.57 2.50
CA MET A 49 1.30 -5.70 3.57
C MET A 49 2.78 -5.40 3.35
N ALA A 50 3.15 -4.13 3.25
CA ALA A 50 4.52 -3.70 3.01
C ALA A 50 4.93 -2.60 3.99
N ARG A 51 6.23 -2.35 4.06
CA ARG A 51 6.83 -1.31 4.90
C ARG A 51 7.70 -0.38 4.07
N HIS A 52 7.60 0.90 4.37
CA HIS A 52 8.60 1.87 4.00
C HIS A 52 8.99 2.69 5.22
N SER A 53 10.28 2.76 5.51
CA SER A 53 10.77 3.42 6.71
C SER A 53 10.05 2.89 7.97
N LYS A 54 9.25 3.73 8.65
CA LYS A 54 8.48 3.35 9.85
C LYS A 54 6.98 3.12 9.56
N ILE A 55 6.54 3.26 8.32
CA ILE A 55 5.14 3.14 7.92
C ILE A 55 4.88 1.72 7.45
N VAL A 56 3.79 1.12 7.93
CA VAL A 56 3.24 -0.11 7.38
C VAL A 56 2.00 0.26 6.58
N PHE A 57 1.88 -0.32 5.39
CA PHE A 57 0.79 0.00 4.47
C PHE A 57 0.33 -1.24 3.69
N PHE A 58 -0.79 -1.09 3.00
CA PHE A 58 -1.37 -2.12 2.15
C PHE A 58 -1.38 -1.69 0.69
N CYS A 59 -1.17 -2.64 -0.22
CA CYS A 59 -1.32 -2.45 -1.66
C CYS A 59 -1.86 -3.74 -2.30
N ARG A 60 -2.52 -3.62 -3.45
CA ARG A 60 -3.03 -4.76 -4.21
C ARG A 60 -1.97 -5.24 -5.21
N SER A 61 -1.90 -6.55 -5.45
CA SER A 61 -1.06 -7.11 -6.51
C SER A 61 -1.78 -8.25 -7.21
N PRO A 62 -1.64 -8.41 -8.54
CA PRO A 62 -2.19 -9.57 -9.25
C PRO A 62 -1.40 -10.86 -8.95
N ILE A 63 -0.20 -10.76 -8.37
CA ILE A 63 0.69 -11.88 -8.08
C ILE A 63 1.04 -11.93 -6.59
N SER A 64 1.39 -13.12 -6.11
CA SER A 64 1.95 -13.23 -4.75
C SER A 64 3.35 -12.63 -4.72
N LEU A 65 3.65 -11.85 -3.68
CA LEU A 65 4.97 -11.29 -3.42
C LEU A 65 5.55 -11.89 -2.14
N ASN A 66 6.83 -12.24 -2.17
CA ASN A 66 7.50 -12.86 -1.03
C ASN A 66 7.92 -11.81 -0.01
N LYS A 67 8.00 -12.21 1.26
CA LYS A 67 8.53 -11.35 2.32
C LYS A 67 9.95 -10.90 1.98
N GLY A 68 10.22 -9.60 2.12
CA GLY A 68 11.49 -8.96 1.77
C GLY A 68 11.63 -8.58 0.30
N THR A 69 10.65 -8.88 -0.56
CA THR A 69 10.64 -8.38 -1.93
C THR A 69 10.48 -6.86 -1.92
N GLU A 70 11.37 -6.16 -2.61
CA GLU A 70 11.22 -4.73 -2.88
C GLU A 70 10.16 -4.51 -3.95
N ILE A 71 9.30 -3.52 -3.73
CA ILE A 71 8.14 -3.22 -4.57
C ILE A 71 8.10 -1.75 -4.94
N VAL A 72 7.52 -1.46 -6.10
CA VAL A 72 7.08 -0.13 -6.50
C VAL A 72 5.60 -0.01 -6.24
N VAL A 73 5.17 1.13 -5.70
CA VAL A 73 3.77 1.44 -5.41
C VAL A 73 3.27 2.51 -6.37
N ARG A 74 2.06 2.31 -6.89
CA ARG A 74 1.34 3.25 -7.76
C ARG A 74 -0.11 3.35 -7.31
N ASP A 75 -0.81 4.39 -7.70
CA ASP A 75 -2.25 4.52 -7.51
C ASP A 75 -2.95 4.28 -8.86
N ASP A 76 -3.95 3.41 -8.91
CA ASP A 76 -4.76 3.14 -10.10
C ASP A 76 -6.08 3.92 -10.14
N GLY A 77 -6.32 4.80 -9.16
CA GLY A 77 -7.56 5.56 -8.99
C GLY A 77 -8.49 4.97 -7.92
N ASP A 78 -8.42 3.66 -7.70
CA ASP A 78 -9.16 2.96 -6.63
C ASP A 78 -8.28 2.72 -5.39
N GLY A 79 -6.97 2.95 -5.52
CA GLY A 79 -6.01 2.95 -4.43
C GLY A 79 -4.69 2.26 -4.78
N PRO A 80 -3.83 2.01 -3.78
CA PRO A 80 -2.47 1.56 -4.02
C PRO A 80 -2.40 0.16 -4.63
N VAL A 81 -1.67 0.04 -5.73
CA VAL A 81 -1.26 -1.20 -6.39
C VAL A 81 0.27 -1.34 -6.35
N CYS A 82 0.77 -2.56 -6.27
CA CYS A 82 2.19 -2.83 -6.16
C CYS A 82 2.68 -3.99 -7.01
N SER A 83 3.90 -3.82 -7.51
CA SER A 83 4.64 -4.77 -8.33
C SER A 83 6.09 -4.86 -7.85
N PRO A 84 6.82 -5.96 -8.12
CA PRO A 84 8.23 -6.04 -7.84
C PRO A 84 9.00 -4.86 -8.45
N SER A 85 9.97 -4.33 -7.70
CA SER A 85 10.98 -3.44 -8.23
C SER A 85 11.95 -4.28 -9.07
N THR A 86 11.77 -4.27 -10.39
CA THR A 86 12.68 -4.94 -11.32
C THR A 86 14.11 -4.42 -11.20
#